data_AF-A0A519VNB4-F1
#
_entry.id   AF-A0A519VNB4-F1
#
_cell.length_a   1.000
_cell.length_b   1.000
_cell.length_c   1.000
_cell.angle_alpha   90.00
_cell.angle_beta   90.00
_cell.angle_gamma   90.00
#
_symmetry.space_group_name_H-M   'P 1'
#
loop_
_entity.id
_entity.type
_entity.pdbx_description
1 polymer ?
#
loop_
_entity_poly.entity_id
_entity_poly.type
_entity_poly.pdbx_seq_one_letter_code
_entity_poly.pdbx_strand_id
1 'polypeptide(L)'
;VEGLDVWMTHIGGYPGRYSVEVKKEILSNPPKLFITGHSHILKVMFDKKIECLHINPGAAGNSGWHRVKTLAKFAISNGKIQDLEVIEIGNR
;
A
#
# COMPACT_ATOMS: atom_id res chain seq x y z
N VAL A 1 5.79 10.70 8.44
CA VAL A 1 6.81 11.19 7.48
C VAL A 1 6.30 12.48 6.87
N GLU A 2 7.03 13.60 6.91
CA GLU A 2 6.58 14.88 6.31
C GLU A 2 5.15 15.31 6.72
N GLY A 3 4.76 15.08 7.98
CA GLY A 3 3.40 15.36 8.47
C GLY A 3 2.30 14.38 8.01
N LEU A 4 2.64 13.36 7.23
CA LEU A 4 1.75 12.26 6.85
C LEU A 4 1.91 11.10 7.84
N ASP A 5 0.79 10.61 8.37
CA ASP A 5 0.77 9.37 9.16
C ASP A 5 0.81 8.15 8.24
N VAL A 6 1.83 7.31 8.42
CA VAL A 6 2.15 6.19 7.54
C VAL A 6 2.33 4.94 8.38
N TRP A 7 1.58 3.89 8.03
CA TRP A 7 1.78 2.56 8.57
C TRP A 7 2.17 1.61 7.44
N MET A 8 3.24 0.84 7.66
CA MET A 8 3.69 -0.21 6.76
C MET A 8 3.73 -1.56 7.47
N THR A 9 3.26 -2.61 6.81
CA THR A 9 3.37 -4.00 7.28
C THR A 9 3.41 -4.96 6.09
N HIS A 10 3.91 -6.19 6.27
CA HIS A 10 3.92 -7.16 5.16
C HIS A 10 2.52 -7.70 4.86
N ILE A 11 1.74 -8.06 5.89
CA ILE A 11 0.39 -8.63 5.77
C ILE A 11 -0.59 -7.66 6.43
N GLY A 12 -1.40 -6.97 5.61
CA GLY A 12 -2.43 -6.05 6.10
C GLY A 12 -3.82 -6.25 5.51
N GLY A 13 -3.95 -7.12 4.49
CA GLY A 13 -5.19 -7.23 3.72
C GLY A 13 -5.37 -6.06 2.75
N TYR A 14 -6.62 -5.64 2.55
CA TYR A 14 -6.96 -4.49 1.70
C TYR A 14 -8.30 -3.87 2.16
N PRO A 15 -8.67 -2.66 1.71
CA PRO A 15 -9.90 -2.00 2.11
C PRO A 15 -11.13 -2.92 2.07
N GLY A 16 -11.87 -2.97 3.19
CA GLY A 16 -13.01 -3.86 3.40
C GLY A 16 -12.69 -5.31 3.79
N ARG A 17 -11.43 -5.75 3.69
CA ARG A 17 -10.94 -7.08 4.08
C ARG A 17 -9.53 -6.99 4.70
N TYR A 18 -9.40 -6.22 5.76
CA TYR A 18 -8.17 -6.10 6.55
C TYR A 18 -7.84 -7.42 7.27
N SER A 19 -6.55 -7.73 7.40
CA SER A 19 -6.10 -8.92 8.13
C SER A 19 -6.41 -8.81 9.63
N VAL A 20 -6.51 -9.94 10.32
CA VAL A 20 -6.92 -9.99 11.73
C VAL A 20 -5.94 -9.20 12.61
N GLU A 21 -4.67 -9.25 12.28
CA GLU A 21 -3.56 -8.63 13.01
C GLU A 21 -3.64 -7.09 12.97
N VAL A 22 -4.18 -6.51 11.90
CA VAL A 22 -4.26 -5.04 11.74
C VAL A 22 -5.66 -4.49 11.94
N LYS A 23 -6.70 -5.32 11.76
CA LYS A 23 -8.10 -4.86 11.68
C LYS A 23 -8.55 -4.04 12.88
N LYS A 24 -8.15 -4.43 14.10
CA LYS A 24 -8.55 -3.67 15.30
C LYS A 24 -7.93 -2.27 15.31
N GLU A 25 -6.61 -2.21 15.09
CA GLU A 25 -5.85 -0.96 15.19
C GLU A 25 -6.19 -0.02 14.03
N ILE A 26 -6.23 -0.50 12.79
CA ILE A 26 -6.48 0.34 11.62
C ILE A 26 -7.88 0.96 11.62
N LEU A 27 -8.86 0.34 12.29
CA LEU A 27 -10.20 0.89 12.43
C LEU A 27 -10.32 1.85 13.62
N SER A 28 -9.46 1.72 14.64
CA SER A 28 -9.48 2.57 15.83
C SER A 28 -8.62 3.81 15.66
N ASN A 29 -7.50 3.68 14.95
CA ASN A 29 -6.52 4.73 14.70
C ASN A 29 -6.00 4.62 13.24
N PRO A 30 -6.81 5.04 12.26
CA PRO A 30 -6.46 4.85 10.86
C PRO A 30 -5.31 5.76 10.41
N PRO A 31 -4.26 5.20 9.77
CA PRO A 31 -3.22 6.01 9.17
C PRO A 31 -3.76 6.71 7.92
N LYS A 32 -3.11 7.79 7.48
CA LYS A 32 -3.44 8.43 6.19
C LYS A 32 -2.87 7.65 4.99
N LEU A 33 -1.82 6.86 5.20
CA LEU A 33 -1.23 5.96 4.21
C LEU A 33 -0.95 4.59 4.84
N PHE A 34 -1.50 3.53 4.24
CA PHE A 34 -1.26 2.16 4.65
C PHE A 34 -0.59 1.35 3.53
N ILE A 35 0.63 0.88 3.77
CA ILE A 35 1.44 0.17 2.78
C ILE A 35 1.54 -1.32 3.16
N THR A 36 1.12 -2.20 2.25
CA THR A 36 1.08 -3.65 2.46
C THR A 36 1.80 -4.45 1.38
N GLY A 37 2.03 -5.74 1.61
CA GLY A 37 2.66 -6.66 0.66
C GLY A 37 1.93 -7.99 0.55
N HIS A 38 2.69 -9.09 0.54
CA HIS A 38 2.24 -10.49 0.56
C HIS A 38 1.48 -11.01 -0.68
N SER A 39 0.54 -10.26 -1.25
CA SER A 39 -0.29 -10.74 -2.37
C SER A 39 0.44 -10.80 -3.72
N HIS A 40 1.56 -10.07 -3.86
CA HIS A 40 2.29 -9.81 -5.11
C HIS A 40 1.48 -9.03 -6.15
N ILE A 41 0.27 -8.57 -5.81
CA ILE A 41 -0.62 -7.87 -6.72
C ILE A 41 -0.55 -6.38 -6.39
N LEU A 42 -0.10 -5.60 -7.36
CA LEU A 42 -0.14 -4.15 -7.29
C LEU A 42 -1.58 -3.68 -7.04
N LYS A 43 -1.76 -2.83 -6.02
CA LYS A 43 -3.04 -2.19 -5.70
C LYS A 43 -2.81 -0.79 -5.17
N VAL A 44 -3.53 0.19 -5.72
CA VAL A 44 -3.66 1.53 -5.15
C VAL A 44 -5.15 1.79 -4.97
N MET A 45 -5.58 1.94 -3.72
CA MET A 45 -7.00 2.03 -3.37
C MET A 45 -7.19 3.04 -2.25
N PHE A 46 -8.14 3.96 -2.40
CA PHE A 46 -8.53 4.83 -1.31
C PHE A 46 -9.68 4.22 -0.51
N ASP A 47 -9.46 3.92 0.78
CA ASP A 47 -10.52 3.49 1.68
C ASP A 47 -11.27 4.71 2.20
N LYS A 48 -12.44 4.98 1.63
CA LYS A 48 -13.30 6.09 2.03
C LYS A 48 -13.82 5.96 3.47
N LYS A 49 -13.87 4.76 4.05
CA LYS A 49 -14.43 4.56 5.40
C LYS A 49 -13.51 5.08 6.49
N ILE A 50 -12.20 5.00 6.26
CA ILE A 50 -11.17 5.40 7.21
C ILE A 50 -10.28 6.52 6.67
N GLU A 51 -10.63 7.08 5.50
CA GLU A 51 -9.89 8.13 4.80
C GLU A 51 -8.39 7.83 4.64
N CYS A 52 -8.08 6.60 4.23
CA CYS A 52 -6.73 6.07 4.14
C CYS A 52 -6.40 5.68 2.68
N LEU A 53 -5.24 6.11 2.17
CA LEU A 53 -4.72 5.56 0.93
C LEU A 53 -4.00 4.23 1.22
N HIS A 54 -4.50 3.14 0.65
CA HIS A 54 -3.88 1.83 0.71
C HIS A 54 -3.02 1.58 -0.55
N ILE A 55 -1.75 1.23 -0.36
CA ILE A 55 -0.83 0.87 -1.43
C ILE A 55 -0.26 -0.52 -1.18
N ASN A 56 -0.35 -1.39 -2.18
CA ASN A 56 0.47 -2.59 -2.31
C ASN A 56 1.29 -2.43 -3.57
N PRO A 57 2.64 -2.37 -3.51
CA PRO A 57 3.47 -2.10 -4.68
C PRO A 57 3.57 -3.30 -5.65
N GLY A 58 2.93 -4.43 -5.33
CA GLY A 58 3.09 -5.69 -6.04
C GLY A 58 4.38 -6.40 -5.62
N ALA A 59 5.07 -7.01 -6.57
CA ALA A 59 6.31 -7.74 -6.31
C ALA A 59 7.39 -7.37 -7.32
N ALA A 60 8.63 -7.27 -6.84
CA ALA A 60 9.82 -6.98 -7.65
C ALA A 60 10.76 -8.18 -7.79
N GLY A 61 10.44 -9.33 -7.18
CA GLY A 61 11.23 -10.55 -7.26
C GLY A 61 10.88 -11.43 -8.47
N ASN A 62 11.63 -12.52 -8.68
CA ASN A 62 11.42 -13.47 -9.78
C ASN A 62 10.47 -14.64 -9.41
N SER A 63 9.96 -14.66 -8.18
CA SER A 63 9.07 -15.71 -7.66
C SER A 63 7.74 -15.11 -7.23
N GLY A 64 6.61 -15.77 -7.51
CA GLY A 64 5.30 -15.25 -7.15
C GLY A 64 4.16 -15.59 -8.09
N TRP A 65 3.09 -14.81 -7.99
CA TRP A 65 1.90 -14.89 -8.86
C TRP A 65 1.83 -13.73 -9.86
N HIS A 66 2.69 -12.72 -9.72
CA HIS A 66 2.75 -11.57 -10.61
C HIS A 66 3.28 -11.96 -11.99
N ARG A 67 2.80 -11.28 -13.03
CA ARG A 67 3.31 -11.42 -14.40
C ARG A 67 4.41 -10.40 -14.70
N VAL A 68 4.21 -9.18 -14.21
CA VAL A 68 5.12 -8.06 -14.35
C VAL A 68 5.61 -7.65 -12.97
N LYS A 69 6.91 -7.37 -12.85
CA LYS A 69 7.52 -6.82 -11.65
C LYS A 69 7.20 -5.34 -11.55
N THR A 70 6.77 -4.89 -10.37
CA THR A 70 6.27 -3.53 -10.17
C THR A 70 6.91 -2.86 -8.97
N LEU A 71 7.05 -1.54 -9.04
CA LEU A 71 7.38 -0.65 -7.94
C LEU A 71 6.33 0.47 -7.89
N ALA A 72 6.08 1.01 -6.69
CA ALA A 72 5.32 2.25 -6.53
C ALA A 72 6.29 3.34 -6.05
N LYS A 73 6.30 4.48 -6.75
CA LYS A 73 7.11 5.66 -6.41
C LYS A 73 6.18 6.84 -6.19
N PHE A 74 6.39 7.61 -5.14
CA PHE A 74 5.63 8.82 -4.86
C PHE A 74 6.46 9.78 -4.02
N ALA A 75 6.08 11.05 -4.04
CA ALA A 75 6.62 12.07 -3.15
C ALA A 75 5.65 12.32 -1.99
N ILE A 76 6.18 12.75 -0.84
CA ILE A 76 5.38 13.29 0.26
C ILE A 76 5.86 14.72 0.50
N SER A 77 4.92 15.67 0.52
CA SER A 77 5.18 17.06 0.89
C SER A 77 3.99 17.62 1.66
N ASN A 78 4.24 18.25 2.81
CA ASN A 78 3.23 18.87 3.66
C ASN A 78 2.03 17.95 3.97
N GLY A 79 2.31 16.71 4.36
CA GLY A 79 1.31 15.71 4.71
C GLY A 79 0.51 15.17 3.53
N LYS A 80 0.90 15.47 2.29
CA LYS A 80 0.20 15.04 1.07
C LYS A 80 1.09 14.17 0.21
N ILE A 81 0.49 13.14 -0.36
CA ILE A 81 1.11 12.27 -1.36
C ILE A 81 0.97 12.95 -2.72
N GLN A 82 2.05 12.99 -3.48
CA GLN A 82 2.14 13.61 -4.80
C GLN A 82 2.89 12.68 -5.76
N ASP A 83 2.66 12.84 -7.06
CA ASP A 83 3.41 12.18 -8.12
C ASP A 83 3.50 10.65 -7.96
N LEU A 84 2.36 10.03 -7.63
CA LEU A 84 2.28 8.58 -7.51
C LEU A 84 2.38 7.92 -8.88
N GLU A 85 3.45 7.18 -9.07
CA GLU A 85 3.77 6.42 -10.27
C GLU A 85 3.86 4.92 -9.93
N VAL A 86 3.42 4.12 -10.89
CA VAL A 86 3.69 2.68 -10.92
C VAL A 86 4.74 2.45 -11.99
N ILE A 87 5.85 1.82 -11.60
CA ILE A 87 6.97 1.54 -12.49
C ILE A 87 7.00 0.04 -12.73
N GLU A 88 6.85 -0.37 -13.98
CA GLU A 88 7.08 -1.74 -14.42
C GLU A 88 8.58 -1.94 -14.69
N ILE A 89 9.18 -2.97 -14.09
CA ILE A 89 10.62 -3.27 -14.21
C ILE A 89 10.87 -4.58 -14.96
N GLY A 90 9.90 -4.98 -15.80
CA GLY A 90 9.97 -6.16 -16.67
C GLY A 90 9.18 -7.36 -16.16
N ASN A 91 9.12 -8.40 -16.98
CA ASN A 91 8.41 -9.63 -16.65
C ASN A 91 9.10 -10.39 -15.51
N ARG A 92 8.29 -11.15 -14.76
CA ARG A 92 8.78 -12.07 -13.73
C ARG A 92 9.58 -13.22 -14.32
#